data_AF-A0A5V4Z5J2-F1
#
_entry.id   AF-A0A5V4Z5J2-F1
#
_cell.length_a   1.000
_cell.length_b   1.000
_cell.length_c   1.000
_cell.angle_alpha   90.00
_cell.angle_beta   90.00
_cell.angle_gamma   90.00
#
_symmetry.space_group_name_H-M   'P 1'
#
loop_
_entity.id
_entity.type
_entity.pdbx_description
1 polymer ?
#
loop_
_entity_poly.entity_id
_entity_poly.type
_entity_poly.pdbx_seq_one_letter_code
_entity_poly.pdbx_strand_id
1 'polypeptide(L)' 'MKIISKRRAMAIYRRHPESRLFRFCTGKYPWSGSVCHWYYRDVQDISGVLAVYAERRREHHGPYTRLMCVTLN' A
#
# COMPACT_ATOMS: atom_id res chain seq x y z
N MET A 1 -1.25 11.81 -2.98
CA MET A 1 -1.77 10.73 -3.85
C MET A 1 -2.86 9.92 -3.16
N LYS A 2 -3.64 9.09 -3.87
CA LYS A 2 -4.72 8.28 -3.29
C LYS A 2 -4.35 6.81 -3.17
N ILE A 3 -4.83 6.15 -2.11
CA ILE A 3 -4.68 4.70 -1.95
C ILE A 3 -5.56 3.97 -2.97
N ILE A 4 -4.93 3.04 -3.70
CA ILE A 4 -5.58 2.22 -4.73
C ILE A 4 -5.68 0.75 -4.30
N SER A 5 -6.44 -0.03 -5.06
CA SER A 5 -6.51 -1.48 -4.85
C SER A 5 -5.16 -2.15 -5.13
N LYS A 6 -4.86 -3.22 -4.38
CA LYS A 6 -3.64 -4.03 -4.60
C LYS A 6 -3.52 -4.48 -6.05
N ARG A 7 -4.62 -4.88 -6.70
CA ARG A 7 -4.65 -5.27 -8.12
C ARG A 7 -4.13 -4.14 -9.02
N ARG A 8 -4.60 -2.90 -8.82
CA ARG A 8 -4.13 -1.74 -9.61
C ARG A 8 -2.67 -1.43 -9.32
N ALA A 9 -2.24 -1.49 -8.06
CA ALA A 9 -0.84 -1.30 -7.69
C ALA A 9 0.08 -2.35 -8.33
N MET A 10 -0.32 -3.63 -8.34
CA MET A 10 0.45 -4.68 -9.01
C MET A 10 0.49 -4.50 -10.54
N ALA A 11 -0.56 -3.92 -11.15
CA ALA A 11 -0.54 -3.58 -12.57
C ALA A 11 0.42 -2.42 -12.89
N ILE A 12 0.64 -1.50 -11.95
CA ILE A 12 1.68 -0.46 -12.07
C ILE A 12 3.05 -1.10 -11.87
N TYR A 13 3.25 -1.87 -10.81
CA TYR A 13 4.50 -2.59 -10.54
C TYR A 13 4.99 -3.39 -11.76
N ARG A 14 4.11 -4.14 -12.43
CA ARG A 14 4.47 -4.92 -13.63
C ARG A 14 4.84 -4.07 -14.86
N ARG A 15 4.41 -2.80 -14.91
CA ARG A 15 4.74 -1.88 -16.01
C ARG A 15 6.08 -1.17 -15.80
N HIS A 16 6.62 -1.20 -14.58
CA HIS A 16 7.85 -0.52 -14.18
C HIS A 16 8.84 -1.56 -13.62
N PRO A 17 9.61 -2.26 -14.48
CA PRO A 17 10.56 -3.29 -14.04
C PRO A 17 11.66 -2.76 -13.09
N GLU A 18 11.97 -1.47 -13.16
CA GLU A 18 12.87 -0.74 -12.26
C GLU A 18 12.26 -0.48 -10.88
N SER A 19 10.93 -0.64 -10.74
CA SER A 19 10.25 -0.40 -9.48
C SER A 19 10.38 -1.56 -8.51
N ARG A 20 10.21 -1.26 -7.21
CA ARG A 20 10.18 -2.23 -6.13
C ARG A 20 8.95 -2.06 -5.25
N LEU A 21 8.55 -3.16 -4.60
CA LEU A 21 7.54 -3.12 -3.55
C LEU A 21 8.20 -2.80 -2.21
N PHE A 22 7.71 -1.77 -1.52
CA PHE A 22 8.25 -1.36 -0.23
C PHE A 22 7.15 -0.96 0.75
N ARG A 23 7.52 -0.74 2.01
CA ARG A 23 6.61 -0.22 3.03
C ARG A 23 6.45 1.28 2.80
N PHE A 24 5.22 1.75 2.65
CA PHE A 24 4.97 3.20 2.53
C PHE A 24 5.29 3.92 3.84
N CYS A 25 4.97 3.30 4.96
CA CYS A 25 5.29 3.81 6.30
C CYS A 25 5.55 2.63 7.27
N THR A 26 6.00 2.96 8.47
CA THR A 26 6.21 1.99 9.56
C THR A 26 4.93 1.67 10.35
N GLY A 27 3.84 2.40 10.08
CA GLY A 27 2.57 2.29 10.79
C GLY A 27 1.93 0.90 10.71
N LYS A 28 1.40 0.45 11.84
CA LYS A 28 0.48 -0.69 11.96
C LYS A 28 -0.90 -0.13 12.29
N TYR A 29 -1.85 -0.30 11.38
CA TYR A 29 -3.20 0.24 11.54
C TYR A 29 -4.19 -0.85 11.94
N PRO A 30 -5.24 -0.52 12.71
CA PRO A 30 -6.28 -1.49 13.06
C PRO A 30 -6.92 -2.12 11.83
N TRP A 31 -7.10 -3.45 11.87
CA TRP A 31 -7.83 -4.15 10.84
C TRP A 31 -9.33 -3.85 10.96
N SER A 32 -9.95 -3.44 9.85
CA SER A 32 -11.36 -3.01 9.79
C SER A 32 -12.27 -4.00 9.06
N GLY A 33 -11.83 -5.25 8.90
CA GLY A 33 -12.60 -6.28 8.18
C GLY A 33 -12.35 -6.32 6.67
N SER A 34 -11.96 -5.20 6.05
CA SER A 34 -11.65 -5.14 4.61
C SER A 34 -10.57 -4.13 4.27
N VAL A 35 -9.76 -4.43 3.24
CA VAL A 35 -8.80 -3.47 2.65
C VAL A 35 -9.51 -2.34 1.90
N CYS A 36 -10.77 -2.53 1.48
CA CYS A 36 -11.54 -1.52 0.75
C CYS A 36 -11.78 -0.25 1.57
N HIS A 37 -11.77 -0.34 2.90
CA HIS A 37 -11.88 0.81 3.80
C HIS A 37 -10.79 1.88 3.57
N TRP A 38 -9.66 1.48 2.98
CA TRP A 38 -8.55 2.38 2.69
C TRP A 38 -8.63 3.03 1.30
N TYR A 39 -9.46 2.52 0.40
CA TYR A 39 -9.49 3.02 -0.97
C TYR A 39 -9.88 4.49 -1.02
N TYR A 40 -9.25 5.22 -1.94
CA TYR A 40 -9.49 6.65 -2.19
C TYR A 40 -9.14 7.60 -1.05
N ARG A 41 -8.64 7.09 0.09
CA ARG A 41 -8.06 7.94 1.14
C ARG A 41 -6.80 8.62 0.60
N ASP A 42 -6.65 9.89 0.94
CA ASP A 42 -5.48 10.68 0.59
C ASP A 42 -4.30 10.33 1.50
N VAL A 43 -3.13 10.24 0.88
CA VAL A 43 -1.84 10.13 1.55
C VAL A 43 -0.89 11.17 0.97
N GLN A 44 0.15 11.50 1.73
CA GLN A 44 1.19 12.43 1.28
C GLN A 44 1.74 11.98 -0.08
N ASP A 45 1.90 12.95 -0.98
CA ASP A 45 2.57 12.70 -2.24
C ASP A 45 4.09 12.71 -2.01
N ILE A 46 4.76 11.63 -2.39
CA ILE A 46 6.19 11.42 -2.14
C ILE A 46 6.84 11.14 -3.49
N SER A 47 7.91 11.89 -3.79
CA SER A 47 8.68 11.70 -5.02
C SER A 47 9.20 10.27 -5.13
N GLY A 48 9.07 9.67 -6.32
CA GLY A 48 9.49 8.29 -6.58
C GLY A 48 8.50 7.22 -6.08
N VAL A 49 7.36 7.57 -5.49
CA VAL A 49 6.28 6.62 -5.19
C VAL A 49 5.26 6.63 -6.34
N LEU A 50 5.00 5.47 -6.94
CA LEU A 50 4.06 5.32 -8.05
C LEU A 50 2.65 4.95 -7.62
N ALA A 51 2.53 4.21 -6.52
CA ALA A 51 1.25 3.73 -6.01
C ALA A 51 1.34 3.36 -4.54
N VAL A 52 0.24 3.55 -3.81
CA VAL A 52 0.07 3.09 -2.42
C VAL A 52 -1.17 2.21 -2.31
N TYR A 53 -1.04 1.08 -1.62
CA TYR A 53 -2.16 0.15 -1.38
C TYR A 53 -2.13 -0.38 0.05
N ALA A 54 -3.32 -0.69 0.57
CA ALA A 54 -3.47 -1.34 1.86
C ALA A 54 -3.33 -2.87 1.74
N GLU A 55 -2.64 -3.47 2.69
CA GLU A 55 -2.46 -4.92 2.79
C GLU A 55 -2.83 -5.41 4.19
N ARG A 56 -3.59 -6.50 4.25
CA ARG A 56 -3.83 -7.22 5.50
C ARG A 56 -2.60 -8.04 5.85
N ARG A 57 -2.12 -7.87 7.07
CA ARG A 57 -1.10 -8.73 7.67
C ARG A 57 -1.65 -9.34 8.96
N ARG A 58 -1.05 -10.44 9.40
CA ARG A 58 -1.38 -11.10 10.66
C ARG A 58 -0.09 -11.39 11.39
N GLU A 59 -0.04 -11.00 12.64
CA GLU A 59 0.99 -11.35 13.60
C GLU A 59 0.33 -12.05 14.80
N HIS A 60 1.11 -12.35 15.84
CA HIS A 60 0.63 -12.98 17.07
C HIS A 60 -0.49 -12.16 17.75
N HIS A 61 -0.42 -10.84 17.71
CA HIS A 61 -1.42 -9.92 18.29
C HIS A 61 -2.68 -9.70 17.42
N GLY A 62 -2.86 -10.50 16.36
CA GLY A 62 -4.02 -10.43 15.48
C GLY A 62 -3.76 -9.74 14.13
N PRO A 63 -4.83 -9.53 13.33
CA PRO A 63 -4.71 -8.90 12.04
C PRO A 63 -4.52 -7.39 12.16
N TYR A 64 -3.70 -6.82 11.28
CA TYR A 64 -3.54 -5.38 11.13
C TYR A 64 -3.44 -5.01 9.65
N THR A 65 -3.66 -3.74 9.34
CA THR A 65 -3.41 -3.18 8.01
C THR A 65 -2.04 -2.52 7.97
N ARG A 66 -1.31 -2.77 6.88
CA ARG A 66 -0.09 -2.06 6.52
C ARG A 66 -0.27 -1.35 5.20
N LEU A 67 0.30 -0.15 5.07
CA LEU A 67 0.39 0.55 3.79
C LEU A 67 1.68 0.16 3.07
N MET A 68 1.52 -0.36 1.86
CA MET A 68 2.59 -0.76 0.96
C MET A 68 2.62 0.20 -0.22
N CYS A 69 3.78 0.36 -0.85
CA CYS A 69 3.94 1.17 -2.04
C CYS A 69 4.71 0.46 -3.14
N VAL A 70 4.50 0.93 -4.36
CA VAL A 70 5.37 0.71 -5.51
C VAL A 70 6.24 1.95 -5.63
N THR A 71 7.56 1.79 -5.65
CA THR A 71 8.50 2.92 -5.69
C THR A 71 9.60 2.69 -6.72
N LEU A 72 10.06 3.76 -7.36
CA LEU A 72 11.11 3.80 -8.40
C LEU A 72 12.54 3.93 -7.84
N ASN A 73 12.68 3.88 -6.50
CA ASN A 73 13.92 4.16 -5.80
C ASN A 73 15.14 3.38 -6.32
#